data_AF-A0A2W6D330-F1
#
_entry.id   AF-A0A2W6D330-F1
#
_cell.length_a   1.000
_cell.length_b   1.000
_cell.length_c   1.000
_cell.angle_alpha   90.00
_cell.angle_beta   90.00
_cell.angle_gamma   90.00
#
_symmetry.space_group_name_H-M   'P 1'
#
loop_
_entity.id
_entity.type
_entity.pdbx_description
1 polymer ?
#
loop_
_entity_poly.entity_id
_entity_poly.type
_entity_poly.pdbx_seq_one_letter_code
_entity_poly.pdbx_strand_id
1 'polypeptide(L)'
;ISGQLNLAHAKLTNPAGPVLDLEDAAAKHLFLPAQVVCPQGAAKTTRCAVPAHQITLSGLAYTSIHAVEWHEWLHLIIHHTRDYRPQPYHQLAAALRAGGHESAAREVLMAQQRDLYRRGDVGGRLSKGAHWLWGALAGYGYRSSRAVVALLLVLMIAAGLGIAAGHTTLGPGRYATAHTSQALNPRSPCSLVEQIGVGIDRSVPLAPARIGNRCDFDTSSPAGEAFTASTWVLQALVWTLATLAIAGYLGLIRKSNASG
;
A
#
# COMPACT_ATOMS: atom_id res chain seq x y z
N ILE A 1 -35.21 18.62 -2.78
CA ILE A 1 -35.41 19.92 -3.47
C ILE A 1 -35.12 19.72 -4.96
N SER A 2 -36.11 19.90 -5.84
CA SER A 2 -35.97 19.65 -7.29
C SER A 2 -35.17 20.72 -8.05
N GLY A 3 -34.88 21.85 -7.41
CA GLY A 3 -34.15 23.00 -7.95
C GLY A 3 -32.83 23.27 -7.24
N GLN A 4 -32.78 24.37 -6.48
CA GLN A 4 -31.55 24.89 -5.87
C GLN A 4 -31.70 24.99 -4.36
N LEU A 5 -30.64 24.70 -3.61
CA LEU A 5 -30.51 25.03 -2.19
C LEU A 5 -29.48 26.16 -2.07
N ASN A 6 -29.94 27.38 -1.76
CA ASN A 6 -29.09 28.55 -1.68
C ASN A 6 -28.98 29.07 -0.25
N LEU A 7 -27.79 28.93 0.32
CA LEU A 7 -27.42 29.35 1.66
C LEU A 7 -26.39 30.49 1.63
N ALA A 8 -26.19 31.17 0.49
CA ALA A 8 -25.14 32.18 0.33
C ALA A 8 -25.19 33.36 1.33
N HIS A 9 -26.39 33.69 1.81
CA HIS A 9 -26.64 34.76 2.79
C HIS A 9 -27.15 34.23 4.14
N ALA A 10 -27.07 32.91 4.37
CA ALA A 10 -27.56 32.31 5.60
C ALA A 10 -26.57 32.57 6.75
N LYS A 11 -27.10 32.92 7.93
CA LYS A 11 -26.35 32.93 9.18
C LYS A 11 -26.90 31.81 10.05
N LEU A 12 -26.08 30.80 10.30
CA LEU A 12 -26.46 29.61 11.06
C LEU A 12 -25.87 29.69 12.47
N THR A 13 -26.69 29.40 13.47
CA THR A 13 -26.25 29.34 14.87
C THR A 13 -26.88 28.13 15.53
N ASN A 14 -26.07 27.20 16.00
CA ASN A 14 -26.53 26.10 16.85
C ASN A 14 -25.51 25.89 17.99
N PRO A 15 -25.84 26.26 19.24
CA PRO A 15 -24.89 26.15 20.35
C PRO A 15 -24.72 24.72 20.89
N ALA A 16 -25.64 23.80 20.56
CA ALA A 16 -25.69 22.46 21.20
C ALA A 16 -25.65 21.29 20.19
N GLY A 17 -25.50 21.55 18.89
CA GLY A 17 -25.57 20.52 17.85
C GLY A 17 -24.93 20.94 16.52
N PRO A 18 -25.10 20.13 15.45
CA PRO A 18 -24.60 20.50 14.13
C PRO A 18 -25.24 21.82 13.69
N VAL A 19 -24.42 22.73 13.18
CA VAL A 19 -24.87 24.04 12.72
C VAL A 19 -25.64 23.95 11.41
N LEU A 20 -25.35 22.91 10.63
CA LEU A 20 -26.07 22.62 9.40
C LEU A 20 -26.26 21.11 9.29
N ASP A 21 -27.53 20.71 9.16
CA ASP A 21 -27.91 19.34 8.90
C ASP A 21 -28.47 19.21 7.49
N LEU A 22 -27.76 18.46 6.65
CA LEU A 22 -28.13 18.13 5.28
C LEU A 22 -28.27 16.61 5.11
N GLU A 23 -28.56 15.89 6.19
CA GLU A 23 -28.80 14.46 6.12
C GLU A 23 -29.97 14.14 5.17
N ASP A 24 -29.73 13.22 4.23
CA ASP A 24 -30.65 12.79 3.16
C ASP A 24 -31.22 13.94 2.28
N ALA A 25 -30.56 15.11 2.30
CA ALA A 25 -30.95 16.22 1.46
C ALA A 25 -30.57 15.98 -0.01
N ALA A 26 -31.42 16.39 -0.94
CA ALA A 26 -31.13 16.33 -2.37
C ALA A 26 -31.39 17.69 -3.04
N ALA A 27 -30.41 18.20 -3.79
CA ALA A 27 -30.52 19.43 -4.57
C ALA A 27 -29.66 19.37 -5.83
N LYS A 28 -30.13 19.85 -6.99
CA LYS A 28 -29.30 19.83 -8.21
C LYS A 28 -28.10 20.77 -8.10
N HIS A 29 -28.35 21.97 -7.59
CA HIS A 29 -27.35 23.01 -7.37
C HIS A 29 -27.30 23.39 -5.90
N LEU A 30 -26.14 23.20 -5.28
CA LEU A 30 -25.86 23.57 -3.90
C LEU A 30 -25.02 24.85 -3.87
N PHE A 31 -25.58 25.94 -3.33
CA PHE A 31 -24.85 27.19 -3.09
C PHE A 31 -24.59 27.32 -1.60
N LEU A 32 -23.40 26.95 -1.16
CA LEU A 32 -23.04 26.93 0.26
C LEU A 32 -21.60 27.43 0.43
N PRO A 33 -21.39 28.74 0.62
CA PRO A 33 -20.06 29.28 0.83
C PRO A 33 -19.51 28.81 2.17
N ALA A 34 -18.20 28.49 2.20
CA ALA A 34 -17.55 27.94 3.41
C ALA A 34 -17.70 28.84 4.64
N GLN A 35 -17.87 30.16 4.43
CA GLN A 35 -18.10 31.17 5.47
C GLN A 35 -19.38 30.97 6.29
N VAL A 36 -20.38 30.24 5.75
CA VAL A 36 -21.63 29.94 6.46
C VAL A 36 -21.38 28.94 7.60
N VAL A 37 -20.42 28.04 7.40
CA VAL A 37 -19.99 27.05 8.42
C VAL A 37 -18.78 27.56 9.21
N CYS A 38 -17.93 28.38 8.60
CA CYS A 38 -16.77 29.02 9.20
C CYS A 38 -16.82 30.56 9.05
N PRO A 39 -17.60 31.29 9.87
CA PRO A 39 -17.53 32.75 9.85
C PRO A 39 -16.09 33.17 10.24
N GLN A 40 -15.41 33.92 9.36
CA GLN A 40 -14.05 34.39 9.64
C GLN A 40 -14.05 35.28 10.89
N GLY A 41 -13.46 34.79 11.98
CA GLY A 41 -13.14 35.63 13.13
C GLY A 41 -11.90 36.47 12.82
N ALA A 42 -12.10 37.70 12.31
CA ALA A 42 -11.20 38.87 12.32
C ALA A 42 -9.69 38.75 12.00
N ALA A 43 -9.14 37.58 11.69
CA ALA A 43 -7.71 37.37 11.48
C ALA A 43 -7.45 36.81 10.07
N LYS A 44 -6.52 37.48 9.36
CA LYS A 44 -5.94 37.15 8.05
C LYS A 44 -5.21 35.79 7.98
N THR A 45 -5.68 34.78 8.68
CA THR A 45 -5.12 33.43 8.66
C THR A 45 -6.10 32.49 7.98
N THR A 46 -5.66 31.92 6.86
CA THR A 46 -6.37 31.08 5.88
C THR A 46 -6.87 29.72 6.41
N ARG A 47 -7.19 29.57 7.70
CA ARG A 47 -7.68 28.31 8.26
C ARG A 47 -8.69 28.55 9.37
N CYS A 48 -9.89 27.95 9.25
CA CYS A 48 -10.83 27.86 10.36
C CYS A 48 -10.12 27.23 11.55
N ALA A 49 -10.15 27.87 12.71
CA ALA A 49 -9.73 27.21 13.94
C ALA A 49 -10.68 26.02 14.21
N VAL A 50 -10.08 24.90 14.61
CA VAL A 50 -10.66 23.58 14.91
C VAL A 50 -11.98 23.66 15.73
N PRO A 51 -12.83 22.62 15.65
CA PRO A 51 -14.15 22.67 15.01
C PRO A 51 -15.20 23.44 15.84
N ALA A 52 -15.41 24.73 15.58
CA ALA A 52 -16.49 25.47 16.25
C ALA A 52 -17.89 24.95 15.84
N HIS A 53 -18.04 24.45 14.61
CA HIS A 53 -19.32 24.13 14.01
C HIS A 53 -19.23 22.79 13.25
N GLN A 54 -20.05 21.81 13.66
CA GLN A 54 -20.18 20.53 12.97
C GLN A 54 -21.29 20.58 11.91
N ILE A 55 -21.14 19.79 10.86
CA ILE A 55 -22.13 19.60 9.80
C ILE A 55 -22.38 18.11 9.56
N THR A 56 -23.61 17.76 9.22
CA THR A 56 -24.01 16.41 8.80
C THR A 56 -24.32 16.41 7.30
N LEU A 57 -23.65 15.52 6.58
CA LEU A 57 -23.69 15.44 5.11
C LEU A 57 -24.10 14.04 4.62
N SER A 58 -24.46 13.13 5.54
CA SER A 58 -24.84 11.75 5.20
C SER A 58 -26.02 11.75 4.24
N GLY A 59 -25.94 11.05 3.11
CA GLY A 59 -27.06 10.99 2.17
C GLY A 59 -27.29 12.27 1.34
N LEU A 60 -26.49 13.33 1.55
CA LEU A 60 -26.56 14.54 0.73
C LEU A 60 -26.22 14.23 -0.73
N ALA A 61 -27.15 14.51 -1.65
CA ALA A 61 -26.98 14.34 -3.08
C ALA A 61 -27.04 15.68 -3.83
N TYR A 62 -26.01 15.95 -4.65
CA TYR A 62 -25.96 17.12 -5.52
C TYR A 62 -25.21 16.89 -6.83
N THR A 63 -25.56 17.63 -7.87
CA THR A 63 -24.91 17.53 -9.19
C THR A 63 -23.79 18.57 -9.34
N SER A 64 -23.95 19.74 -8.73
CA SER A 64 -22.97 20.83 -8.80
C SER A 64 -22.91 21.62 -7.50
N ILE A 65 -21.71 22.09 -7.17
CA ILE A 65 -21.45 22.98 -6.04
C ILE A 65 -21.07 24.35 -6.59
N HIS A 66 -21.57 25.39 -5.94
CA HIS A 66 -21.31 26.78 -6.29
C HIS A 66 -21.06 27.59 -5.02
N ALA A 67 -20.47 28.78 -5.19
CA ALA A 67 -20.09 29.69 -4.10
C ALA A 67 -19.06 29.13 -3.11
N VAL A 68 -18.47 27.97 -3.38
CA VAL A 68 -17.39 27.35 -2.59
C VAL A 68 -16.42 26.64 -3.52
N GLU A 69 -15.12 26.83 -3.29
CA GLU A 69 -14.09 26.10 -4.02
C GLU A 69 -14.04 24.65 -3.55
N TRP A 70 -13.67 23.73 -4.44
CA TRP A 70 -13.69 22.30 -4.10
C TRP A 70 -12.75 21.94 -2.93
N HIS A 71 -11.65 22.67 -2.77
CA HIS A 71 -10.71 22.51 -1.65
C HIS A 71 -11.35 22.90 -0.32
N GLU A 72 -12.17 23.97 -0.32
CA GLU A 72 -12.87 24.44 0.86
C GLU A 72 -13.99 23.47 1.23
N TRP A 73 -14.73 22.95 0.25
CA TRP A 73 -15.72 21.91 0.46
C TRP A 73 -15.09 20.62 1.02
N LEU A 74 -13.94 20.22 0.46
CA LEU A 74 -13.17 19.09 0.98
C LEU A 74 -12.68 19.32 2.42
N HIS A 75 -12.27 20.55 2.75
CA HIS A 75 -11.91 20.92 4.13
C HIS A 75 -13.10 20.76 5.08
N LEU A 76 -14.30 21.18 4.67
CA LEU A 76 -15.53 20.98 5.46
C LEU A 76 -15.81 19.49 5.68
N ILE A 77 -15.69 18.65 4.64
CA ILE A 77 -15.86 17.20 4.78
C ILE A 77 -14.83 16.61 5.76
N ILE A 78 -13.57 17.03 5.71
CA ILE A 78 -12.50 16.45 6.55
C ILE A 78 -12.57 16.94 8.00
N HIS A 79 -12.90 18.21 8.24
CA HIS A 79 -12.72 18.83 9.56
C HIS A 79 -14.02 19.17 10.29
N HIS A 80 -15.16 19.22 9.58
CA HIS A 80 -16.45 19.63 10.14
C HIS A 80 -17.49 18.52 10.17
N THR A 81 -17.20 17.33 9.62
CA THR A 81 -18.02 16.14 9.82
C THR A 81 -17.56 15.38 11.07
N ARG A 82 -18.53 14.88 11.84
CA ARG A 82 -18.27 14.15 13.10
C ARG A 82 -17.58 12.81 12.85
N ASP A 83 -18.14 12.01 11.96
CA ASP A 83 -17.68 10.66 11.67
C ASP A 83 -17.21 10.54 10.21
N TYR A 84 -16.22 9.68 9.98
CA TYR A 84 -15.80 9.35 8.62
C TYR A 84 -16.93 8.66 7.87
N ARG A 85 -17.31 9.22 6.72
CA ARG A 85 -18.23 8.60 5.75
C ARG A 85 -17.63 8.71 4.35
N PRO A 86 -17.64 7.63 3.54
CA PRO A 86 -17.09 7.68 2.18
C PRO A 86 -17.98 8.45 1.21
N GLN A 87 -19.30 8.49 1.45
CA GLN A 87 -20.28 9.05 0.52
C GLN A 87 -20.05 10.53 0.14
N PRO A 88 -19.76 11.47 1.06
CA PRO A 88 -19.54 12.87 0.71
C PRO A 88 -18.33 13.10 -0.23
N TYR A 89 -17.28 12.29 -0.09
CA TYR A 89 -16.11 12.34 -0.99
C TYR A 89 -16.46 11.90 -2.40
N HIS A 90 -17.21 10.80 -2.53
CA HIS A 90 -17.68 10.30 -3.82
C HIS A 90 -18.63 11.28 -4.50
N GLN A 91 -19.50 11.93 -3.74
CA GLN A 91 -20.41 12.95 -4.26
C GLN A 91 -19.66 14.15 -4.82
N LEU A 92 -18.66 14.66 -4.09
CA LEU A 92 -17.77 15.73 -4.56
C LEU A 92 -17.00 15.32 -5.82
N ALA A 93 -16.41 14.13 -5.82
CA ALA A 93 -15.68 13.62 -6.99
C ALA A 93 -16.60 13.49 -8.21
N ALA A 94 -17.84 13.00 -8.03
CA ALA A 94 -18.82 12.89 -9.11
C ALA A 94 -19.21 14.26 -9.68
N ALA A 95 -19.47 15.25 -8.81
CA ALA A 95 -19.76 16.62 -9.24
C ALA A 95 -18.59 17.27 -10.00
N LEU A 96 -17.35 17.05 -9.55
CA LEU A 96 -16.15 17.56 -10.23
C LEU A 96 -15.96 16.94 -11.62
N ARG A 97 -16.18 15.62 -11.77
CA ARG A 97 -16.13 14.97 -13.08
C ARG A 97 -17.22 15.48 -14.02
N ALA A 98 -18.44 15.67 -13.52
CA ALA A 98 -19.53 16.25 -14.31
C ALA A 98 -19.20 17.69 -14.78
N GLY A 99 -18.39 18.42 -14.03
CA GLY A 99 -17.84 19.73 -14.41
C GLY A 99 -16.55 19.68 -15.25
N GLY A 100 -16.02 18.50 -15.60
CA GLY A 100 -14.80 18.33 -16.40
C GLY A 100 -13.47 18.39 -15.61
N HIS A 101 -13.52 18.42 -14.28
CA HIS A 101 -12.33 18.54 -13.41
C HIS A 101 -11.83 17.16 -12.91
N GLU A 102 -11.35 16.33 -13.83
CA GLU A 102 -10.87 14.96 -13.52
C GLU A 102 -9.66 14.94 -12.56
N SER A 103 -8.75 15.90 -12.65
CA SER A 103 -7.59 16.01 -11.75
C SER A 103 -8.04 16.25 -10.30
N ALA A 104 -8.91 17.23 -10.08
CA ALA A 104 -9.48 17.54 -8.77
C ALA A 104 -10.27 16.35 -8.20
N ALA A 105 -11.05 15.64 -9.03
CA ALA A 105 -11.77 14.44 -8.59
C ALA A 105 -10.82 13.34 -8.08
N ARG A 106 -9.65 13.16 -8.71
CA ARG A 106 -8.63 12.22 -8.22
C ARG A 106 -8.03 12.66 -6.89
N GLU A 107 -7.74 13.95 -6.74
CA GLU A 107 -7.20 14.50 -5.48
C GLU A 107 -8.17 14.32 -4.30
N VAL A 108 -9.46 14.49 -4.54
CA VAL A 108 -10.52 14.24 -3.55
C VAL A 108 -10.51 12.77 -3.10
N LEU A 109 -10.42 11.82 -4.02
CA LEU A 109 -10.37 10.38 -3.67
C LEU A 109 -9.05 9.99 -2.98
N MET A 110 -7.93 10.65 -3.30
CA MET A 110 -6.68 10.49 -2.54
C MET A 110 -6.80 11.06 -1.12
N ALA A 111 -7.53 12.17 -0.95
CA ALA A 111 -7.82 12.73 0.36
C ALA A 111 -8.76 11.80 1.17
N GLN A 112 -9.78 11.22 0.53
CA GLN A 112 -10.65 10.20 1.13
C GLN A 112 -9.84 9.03 1.69
N GLN A 113 -8.90 8.49 0.91
CA GLN A 113 -8.08 7.36 1.34
C GLN A 113 -7.19 7.74 2.54
N ARG A 114 -6.61 8.94 2.53
CA ARG A 114 -5.84 9.46 3.67
C ARG A 114 -6.69 9.69 4.91
N ASP A 115 -7.96 10.05 4.74
CA ASP A 115 -8.88 10.25 5.84
C ASP A 115 -9.43 8.94 6.40
N LEU A 116 -9.68 7.94 5.54
CA LEU A 116 -10.03 6.57 5.95
C LEU A 116 -8.99 6.00 6.92
N TYR A 117 -7.70 6.19 6.64
CA TYR A 117 -6.63 5.73 7.54
C TYR A 117 -6.54 6.50 8.86
N ARG A 118 -7.04 7.74 8.92
CA ARG A 118 -6.98 8.59 10.12
C ARG A 118 -8.20 8.48 11.01
N ARG A 119 -9.39 8.46 10.40
CA ARG A 119 -10.70 8.54 11.09
C ARG A 119 -11.60 7.33 10.84
N GLY A 120 -11.28 6.48 9.86
CA GLY A 120 -12.04 5.26 9.60
C GLY A 120 -11.81 4.21 10.68
N ASP A 121 -12.85 3.44 11.00
CA ASP A 121 -12.77 2.27 11.88
C ASP A 121 -12.08 1.11 11.14
N VAL A 122 -10.78 1.27 10.87
CA VAL A 122 -9.92 0.22 10.34
C VAL A 122 -9.48 -0.65 11.53
N GLY A 123 -10.47 -1.39 12.04
CA GLY A 123 -10.51 -1.97 13.39
C GLY A 123 -9.31 -2.83 13.83
N GLY A 124 -8.90 -2.62 15.08
CA GLY A 124 -8.33 -3.62 15.99
C GLY A 124 -6.91 -4.14 15.72
N ARG A 125 -6.27 -4.71 16.77
CA ARG A 125 -4.89 -5.23 16.77
C ARG A 125 -4.56 -6.25 15.67
N LEU A 126 -5.55 -6.90 15.07
CA LEU A 126 -5.38 -7.78 13.90
C LEU A 126 -5.12 -7.03 12.58
N SER A 127 -5.47 -5.74 12.49
CA SER A 127 -5.22 -4.95 11.28
C SER A 127 -3.74 -4.73 11.05
N LYS A 128 -2.86 -4.72 12.06
CA LYS A 128 -1.41 -4.47 11.83
C LYS A 128 -0.75 -5.52 10.91
N GLY A 129 -1.10 -6.79 11.04
CA GLY A 129 -0.59 -7.86 10.16
C GLY A 129 -1.17 -7.78 8.75
N ALA A 130 -2.48 -7.55 8.67
CA ALA A 130 -3.16 -7.34 7.40
C ALA A 130 -2.69 -6.05 6.71
N HIS A 131 -2.36 -4.98 7.43
CA HIS A 131 -1.93 -3.69 6.89
C HIS A 131 -0.49 -3.73 6.36
N TRP A 132 0.36 -4.59 6.92
CA TRP A 132 1.67 -4.90 6.34
C TRP A 132 1.50 -5.68 5.04
N LEU A 133 0.65 -6.71 5.05
CA LEU A 133 0.37 -7.55 3.87
C LEU A 133 -0.33 -6.77 2.75
N TRP A 134 -1.35 -5.99 3.09
CA TRP A 134 -2.08 -5.11 2.17
C TRP A 134 -1.30 -3.86 1.82
N GLY A 135 -0.42 -3.34 2.68
CA GLY A 135 0.53 -2.28 2.32
C GLY A 135 1.55 -2.76 1.29
N ALA A 136 2.00 -4.02 1.42
CA ALA A 136 2.83 -4.68 0.42
C ALA A 136 2.06 -4.94 -0.89
N LEU A 137 0.77 -5.26 -0.84
CA LEU A 137 -0.07 -5.54 -2.02
C LEU A 137 -0.62 -4.29 -2.72
N ALA A 138 -1.05 -3.26 -1.98
CA ALA A 138 -1.76 -2.07 -2.50
C ALA A 138 -0.80 -0.97 -2.99
N GLY A 139 0.45 -0.94 -2.53
CA GLY A 139 1.46 0.03 -2.97
C GLY A 139 2.05 -0.22 -4.37
N TYR A 140 1.67 -1.31 -5.04
CA TYR A 140 2.42 -1.84 -6.19
C TYR A 140 1.79 -1.68 -7.57
N GLY A 141 0.67 -0.94 -7.69
CA GLY A 141 0.10 -0.54 -8.98
C GLY A 141 1.00 0.37 -9.84
N TYR A 142 2.17 0.76 -9.33
CA TYR A 142 3.18 1.57 -10.02
C TYR A 142 4.62 1.01 -9.87
N ARG A 143 4.82 -0.19 -9.28
CA ARG A 143 6.15 -0.62 -8.78
C ARG A 143 6.53 -2.09 -9.05
N SER A 144 5.98 -2.74 -10.06
CA SER A 144 6.44 -4.09 -10.48
C SER A 144 7.97 -4.19 -10.64
N SER A 145 8.62 -3.11 -11.09
CA SER A 145 10.09 -3.01 -11.18
C SER A 145 10.82 -3.18 -9.84
N ARG A 146 10.25 -2.74 -8.71
CA ARG A 146 10.89 -2.87 -7.40
C ARG A 146 10.85 -4.29 -6.86
N ALA A 147 9.81 -5.06 -7.20
CA ALA A 147 9.73 -6.48 -6.83
C ALA A 147 10.79 -7.30 -7.59
N VAL A 148 11.00 -6.99 -8.88
CA VAL A 148 12.07 -7.59 -9.69
C VAL A 148 13.45 -7.24 -9.13
N VAL A 149 13.69 -5.97 -8.79
CA VAL A 149 14.95 -5.55 -8.17
C VAL A 149 15.16 -6.22 -6.80
N ALA A 150 14.12 -6.31 -5.98
CA ALA A 150 14.19 -7.01 -4.69
C ALA A 150 14.49 -8.51 -4.87
N LEU A 151 13.89 -9.15 -5.87
CA LEU A 151 14.15 -10.54 -6.20
C LEU A 151 15.61 -10.74 -6.64
N LEU A 152 16.13 -9.86 -7.50
CA LEU A 152 17.55 -9.87 -7.89
C LEU A 152 18.47 -9.70 -6.67
N LEU A 153 18.15 -8.80 -5.74
CA LEU A 153 18.92 -8.62 -4.51
C LEU A 153 18.91 -9.88 -3.63
N VAL A 154 17.76 -10.54 -3.49
CA VAL A 154 17.67 -11.80 -2.73
C VAL A 154 18.51 -12.91 -3.39
N LEU A 155 18.53 -12.98 -4.73
CA LEU A 155 19.39 -13.93 -5.46
C LEU A 155 20.88 -13.63 -5.28
N MET A 156 21.27 -12.35 -5.25
CA MET A 156 22.65 -11.95 -4.96
C MET A 156 23.08 -12.33 -3.54
N ILE A 157 22.17 -12.18 -2.56
CA ILE A 157 22.39 -12.62 -1.18
C ILE A 157 22.55 -14.15 -1.13
N ALA A 158 21.71 -14.89 -1.87
CA ALA A 158 21.80 -16.34 -1.96
C ALA A 158 23.15 -16.80 -2.56
N ALA A 159 23.62 -16.16 -3.63
CA ALA A 159 24.94 -16.40 -4.19
C ALA A 159 26.06 -16.12 -3.18
N GLY A 160 25.97 -14.99 -2.46
CA GLY A 160 26.92 -14.62 -1.42
C GLY A 160 26.95 -15.63 -0.25
N LEU A 161 25.79 -16.17 0.13
CA LEU A 161 25.68 -17.21 1.16
C LEU A 161 26.44 -18.48 0.77
N GLY A 162 26.32 -18.90 -0.49
CA GLY A 162 27.04 -20.06 -1.03
C GLY A 162 28.56 -19.87 -1.02
N ILE A 163 29.05 -18.69 -1.42
CA ILE A 163 30.46 -18.32 -1.35
C ILE A 163 30.95 -18.28 0.10
N ALA A 164 30.19 -17.66 1.01
CA ALA A 164 30.54 -17.58 2.42
C ALA A 164 30.67 -18.97 3.06
N ALA A 165 29.78 -19.90 2.72
CA ALA A 165 29.84 -21.28 3.18
C ALA A 165 31.08 -22.01 2.62
N GLY A 166 31.48 -21.73 1.37
CA GLY A 166 32.71 -22.27 0.77
C GLY A 166 34.01 -21.81 1.44
N HIS A 167 34.02 -20.60 2.00
CA HIS A 167 35.15 -20.08 2.77
C HIS A 167 35.11 -20.41 4.26
N THR A 168 33.99 -20.94 4.76
CA THR A 168 33.84 -21.30 6.18
C THR A 168 34.48 -22.67 6.44
N THR A 169 35.59 -22.68 7.17
CA THR A 169 36.29 -23.93 7.53
C THR A 169 35.64 -24.61 8.75
N LEU A 170 35.45 -25.92 8.67
CA LEU A 170 34.90 -26.78 9.73
C LEU A 170 35.98 -27.61 10.45
N GLY A 171 37.21 -27.57 9.93
CA GLY A 171 38.36 -28.36 10.37
C GLY A 171 39.41 -28.45 9.25
N PRO A 172 40.52 -29.17 9.46
CA PRO A 172 41.57 -29.31 8.45
C PRO A 172 41.01 -29.91 7.15
N GLY A 173 41.00 -29.13 6.07
CA GLY A 173 40.51 -29.54 4.75
C GLY A 173 38.99 -29.73 4.63
N ARG A 174 38.21 -29.34 5.64
CA ARG A 174 36.73 -29.41 5.62
C ARG A 174 36.12 -28.02 5.55
N TYR A 175 35.14 -27.85 4.66
CA TYR A 175 34.43 -26.59 4.45
C TYR A 175 32.93 -26.79 4.62
N ALA A 176 32.21 -25.71 4.93
CA ALA A 176 30.76 -25.77 5.10
C ALA A 176 30.00 -26.07 3.81
N THR A 177 30.63 -25.90 2.64
CA THR A 177 30.20 -26.55 1.39
C THR A 177 31.14 -27.69 1.03
N ALA A 178 30.61 -28.85 0.67
CA ALA A 178 31.40 -29.99 0.25
C ALA A 178 30.71 -30.78 -0.85
N HIS A 179 31.51 -31.48 -1.65
CA HIS A 179 30.94 -32.38 -2.64
C HIS A 179 30.16 -33.53 -2.00
N THR A 180 28.97 -33.81 -2.53
CA THR A 180 28.07 -34.86 -2.04
C THR A 180 28.61 -36.25 -2.40
N SER A 181 27.96 -37.30 -1.90
CA SER A 181 28.28 -38.69 -2.27
C SER A 181 28.04 -39.00 -3.76
N GLN A 182 27.38 -38.10 -4.51
CA GLN A 182 27.14 -38.25 -5.94
C GLN A 182 28.27 -37.67 -6.81
N ALA A 183 29.24 -36.96 -6.22
CA ALA A 183 30.39 -36.43 -6.93
C ALA A 183 31.49 -37.49 -7.11
N LEU A 184 32.36 -37.29 -8.11
CA LEU A 184 33.53 -38.15 -8.33
C LEU A 184 34.46 -38.19 -7.11
N ASN A 185 34.59 -37.07 -6.39
CA ASN A 185 35.41 -36.93 -5.20
C ASN A 185 34.54 -36.39 -4.04
N PRO A 186 33.87 -37.27 -3.27
CA PRO A 186 33.05 -36.85 -2.14
C PRO A 186 33.88 -36.11 -1.09
N ARG A 187 33.26 -35.13 -0.40
CA ARG A 187 33.88 -34.30 0.64
C ARG A 187 35.06 -33.44 0.20
N SER A 188 35.35 -33.34 -1.11
CA SER A 188 36.32 -32.37 -1.62
C SER A 188 35.72 -30.96 -1.63
N PRO A 189 36.54 -29.89 -1.62
CA PRO A 189 36.06 -28.52 -1.74
C PRO A 189 35.39 -28.29 -3.09
N CYS A 190 34.35 -27.46 -3.10
CA CYS A 190 33.63 -27.06 -4.30
C CYS A 190 34.28 -25.85 -4.97
N SER A 191 34.19 -25.76 -6.29
CA SER A 191 34.62 -24.57 -7.05
C SER A 191 33.74 -23.35 -6.77
N LEU A 192 34.21 -22.14 -7.12
CA LEU A 192 33.45 -20.90 -6.92
C LEU A 192 32.07 -20.92 -7.61
N VAL A 193 32.01 -21.50 -8.82
CA VAL A 193 30.75 -21.62 -9.56
C VAL A 193 29.78 -22.56 -8.86
N GLU A 194 30.28 -23.67 -8.31
CA GLU A 194 29.48 -24.62 -7.54
C GLU A 194 29.01 -24.03 -6.20
N GLN A 195 29.84 -23.20 -5.55
CA GLN A 195 29.46 -22.48 -4.34
C GLN A 195 28.31 -21.50 -4.60
N ILE A 196 28.40 -20.69 -5.67
CA ILE A 196 27.31 -19.80 -6.09
C ILE A 196 26.05 -20.59 -6.44
N GLY A 197 26.22 -21.69 -7.20
CA GLY A 197 25.13 -22.57 -7.62
C GLY A 197 24.36 -23.14 -6.43
N VAL A 198 25.05 -23.65 -5.41
CA VAL A 198 24.43 -24.18 -4.19
C VAL A 198 23.53 -23.16 -3.49
N GLY A 199 23.99 -21.92 -3.36
CA GLY A 199 23.21 -20.85 -2.73
C GLY A 199 21.95 -20.51 -3.52
N ILE A 200 22.06 -20.38 -4.85
CA ILE A 200 20.94 -20.04 -5.73
C ILE A 200 19.95 -21.22 -5.83
N ASP A 201 20.42 -22.42 -6.12
CA ASP A 201 19.59 -23.62 -6.32
C ASP A 201 18.76 -23.96 -5.08
N ARG A 202 19.31 -23.73 -3.89
CA ARG A 202 18.58 -23.93 -2.62
C ARG A 202 17.50 -22.89 -2.35
N SER A 203 17.60 -21.71 -2.96
CA SER A 203 16.68 -20.58 -2.74
C SER A 203 15.59 -20.47 -3.81
N VAL A 204 15.74 -21.11 -4.97
CA VAL A 204 14.83 -21.00 -6.11
C VAL A 204 14.00 -22.29 -6.29
N PRO A 205 12.65 -22.20 -6.32
CA PRO A 205 11.79 -23.38 -6.36
C PRO A 205 11.57 -24.01 -7.75
N LEU A 206 12.05 -23.40 -8.83
CA LEU A 206 11.71 -23.78 -10.21
C LEU A 206 12.79 -24.59 -10.94
N ALA A 207 13.98 -24.74 -10.36
CA ALA A 207 14.96 -25.67 -10.89
C ALA A 207 14.65 -27.06 -10.31
N PRO A 208 14.36 -28.09 -11.12
CA PRO A 208 14.48 -29.45 -10.61
C PRO A 208 15.89 -29.57 -10.03
N ALA A 209 15.98 -29.96 -8.76
CA ALA A 209 17.19 -30.11 -7.95
C ALA A 209 18.18 -31.12 -8.58
N ARG A 210 18.73 -30.77 -9.75
CA ARG A 210 19.42 -31.71 -10.65
C ARG A 210 20.58 -31.10 -11.42
N ILE A 211 20.77 -29.78 -11.38
CA ILE A 211 21.93 -29.13 -12.05
C ILE A 211 23.09 -28.91 -11.05
N GLY A 212 22.81 -28.80 -9.74
CA GLY A 212 23.80 -28.61 -8.67
C GLY A 212 24.11 -29.81 -7.76
N ASN A 213 23.76 -31.05 -8.12
CA ASN A 213 23.74 -32.22 -7.20
C ASN A 213 25.11 -32.70 -6.68
N ARG A 214 26.18 -32.05 -7.12
CA ARG A 214 27.54 -32.46 -6.78
C ARG A 214 28.09 -31.71 -5.59
N CYS A 215 27.59 -30.52 -5.25
CA CYS A 215 28.02 -29.72 -4.11
C CYS A 215 26.82 -29.39 -3.21
N ASP A 216 27.02 -29.39 -1.89
CA ASP A 216 25.97 -29.05 -0.93
C ASP A 216 26.57 -28.54 0.40
N PHE A 217 25.74 -27.96 1.27
CA PHE A 217 26.11 -27.61 2.64
C PHE A 217 26.31 -28.86 3.50
N ASP A 218 27.42 -28.93 4.24
CA ASP A 218 27.74 -30.01 5.16
C ASP A 218 26.95 -29.86 6.48
N THR A 219 25.76 -30.45 6.50
CA THR A 219 24.85 -30.47 7.66
C THR A 219 25.34 -31.36 8.82
N SER A 220 26.51 -32.00 8.72
CA SER A 220 27.14 -32.66 9.87
C SER A 220 27.72 -31.67 10.89
N SER A 221 27.61 -30.37 10.62
CA SER A 221 28.13 -29.29 11.46
C SER A 221 27.07 -28.22 11.75
N PRO A 222 27.12 -27.55 12.92
CA PRO A 222 26.21 -26.46 13.25
C PRO A 222 26.27 -25.29 12.26
N ALA A 223 27.44 -25.05 11.65
CA ALA A 223 27.59 -24.00 10.65
C ALA A 223 26.86 -24.38 9.34
N GLY A 224 26.98 -25.61 8.86
CA GLY A 224 26.23 -26.08 7.69
C GLY A 224 24.72 -26.13 7.91
N GLU A 225 24.26 -26.47 9.13
CA GLU A 225 22.85 -26.35 9.53
C GLU A 225 22.38 -24.89 9.48
N ALA A 226 23.17 -23.94 9.97
CA ALA A 226 22.84 -22.51 9.93
C ALA A 226 22.75 -21.96 8.49
N PHE A 227 23.64 -22.38 7.60
CA PHE A 227 23.55 -22.04 6.17
C PHE A 227 22.30 -22.65 5.52
N THR A 228 21.97 -23.88 5.87
CA THR A 228 20.74 -24.54 5.39
C THR A 228 19.49 -23.81 5.89
N ALA A 229 19.42 -23.45 7.18
CA ALA A 229 18.31 -22.69 7.73
C ALA A 229 18.17 -21.31 7.07
N SER A 230 19.29 -20.64 6.79
CA SER A 230 19.31 -19.38 6.04
C SER A 230 18.69 -19.52 4.65
N THR A 231 18.89 -20.66 3.97
CA THR A 231 18.25 -20.90 2.67
C THR A 231 16.74 -21.05 2.73
N TRP A 232 16.17 -21.58 3.82
CA TRP A 232 14.72 -21.62 4.00
C TRP A 232 14.10 -20.23 4.10
N VAL A 233 14.79 -19.30 4.78
CA VAL A 233 14.36 -17.90 4.86
C VAL A 233 14.40 -17.24 3.47
N LEU A 234 15.50 -17.42 2.73
CA LEU A 234 15.62 -16.90 1.37
C LEU A 234 14.56 -17.49 0.44
N GLN A 235 14.28 -18.78 0.54
CA GLN A 235 13.22 -19.45 -0.21
C GLN A 235 11.84 -18.84 0.07
N ALA A 236 11.50 -18.59 1.35
CA ALA A 236 10.25 -17.93 1.71
C ALA A 236 10.16 -16.51 1.14
N LEU A 237 11.27 -15.76 1.15
CA LEU A 237 11.34 -14.42 0.55
C LEU A 237 11.17 -14.46 -0.97
N VAL A 238 11.82 -15.40 -1.66
CA VAL A 238 11.67 -15.62 -3.11
C VAL A 238 10.22 -15.92 -3.46
N TRP A 239 9.56 -16.83 -2.74
CA TRP A 239 8.14 -17.14 -2.95
C TRP A 239 7.24 -15.93 -2.74
N THR A 240 7.49 -15.16 -1.68
CA THR A 240 6.71 -13.96 -1.37
C THR A 240 6.89 -12.92 -2.48
N LEU A 241 8.11 -12.66 -2.93
CA LEU A 241 8.38 -11.70 -4.00
C LEU A 241 7.85 -12.16 -5.36
N ALA A 242 7.97 -13.45 -5.69
CA ALA A 242 7.46 -14.02 -6.93
C ALA A 242 5.92 -13.94 -7.00
N THR A 243 5.23 -14.31 -5.92
CA THR A 243 3.76 -14.21 -5.85
C THR A 243 3.30 -12.75 -5.93
N LEU A 244 4.00 -11.83 -5.26
CA LEU A 244 3.74 -10.39 -5.36
C LEU A 244 3.95 -9.86 -6.78
N ALA A 245 5.01 -10.29 -7.47
CA ALA A 245 5.28 -9.89 -8.86
C ALA A 245 4.18 -10.36 -9.82
N ILE A 246 3.73 -11.62 -9.68
CA ILE A 246 2.63 -12.20 -10.47
C ILE A 246 1.32 -11.46 -10.21
N ALA A 247 0.99 -11.21 -8.93
CA ALA A 247 -0.22 -10.48 -8.55
C ALA A 247 -0.21 -9.04 -9.11
N GLY A 248 0.93 -8.35 -9.06
CA GLY A 248 1.11 -7.03 -9.65
C GLY A 248 0.88 -7.02 -11.15
N TYR A 249 1.42 -8.01 -11.88
CA TYR A 249 1.24 -8.16 -13.32
C TYR A 249 -0.22 -8.43 -13.70
N LEU A 250 -0.91 -9.34 -12.99
CA LEU A 250 -2.33 -9.62 -13.21
C LEU A 250 -3.22 -8.39 -12.93
N GLY A 251 -2.85 -7.57 -11.93
CA GLY A 251 -3.53 -6.31 -11.64
C GLY A 251 -3.42 -5.30 -12.78
N LEU A 252 -2.30 -5.27 -13.51
CA LEU A 252 -2.09 -4.39 -14.68
C LEU A 252 -2.97 -4.82 -15.86
N ILE A 253 -3.05 -6.13 -16.14
CA ILE A 253 -3.87 -6.68 -17.24
C ILE A 253 -5.36 -6.38 -17.01
N ARG A 254 -5.85 -6.54 -15.79
CA ARG A 254 -7.26 -6.26 -15.49
C ARG A 254 -7.61 -4.77 -15.70
N LYS A 255 -6.64 -3.88 -15.50
CA LYS A 255 -6.81 -2.44 -15.70
C LYS A 255 -6.82 -2.06 -17.18
N SER A 256 -6.00 -2.70 -18.03
CA SER A 256 -6.00 -2.45 -19.47
C SER A 256 -7.28 -2.95 -20.15
N ASN A 257 -7.84 -4.06 -19.69
CA ASN A 257 -9.07 -4.62 -20.25
C ASN A 257 -10.34 -3.88 -19.82
N ALA A 258 -10.29 -3.05 -18.77
CA ALA A 258 -11.42 -2.24 -18.33
C ALA A 258 -11.49 -0.86 -19.02
N SER A 259 -10.53 -0.55 -19.89
CA SER A 259 -10.40 0.72 -20.61
C SER A 259 -10.57 0.62 -22.13
N GLY A 260 -11.00 -0.54 -22.64
CA GLY A 260 -11.40 -0.76 -24.03
C GLY A 260 -12.84 -1.24 -24.08
#